data_AF-A0A6P7SZW9-F1
#
_entry.id   AF-A0A6P7SZW9-F1
#
_cell.length_a   1.000
_cell.length_b   1.000
_cell.length_c   1.000
_cell.angle_alpha   90.00
_cell.angle_beta   90.00
_cell.angle_gamma   90.00
#
_symmetry.space_group_name_H-M   'P 1'
#
loop_
_entity.id
_entity.type
_entity.pdbx_description
1 polymer ?
#
loop_
_entity_poly.entity_id
_entity_poly.type
_entity_poly.pdbx_seq_one_letter_code
_entity_poly.pdbx_strand_id
1 'polypeptide(L)'
;MAPKKIHSESARRYAITLEDKLVMIKRHEKDEKVVAIAQSFGMSQTTVSTIVHIKDKISAHIKFEVPGMKNTVINKKRGKIFEETGNLSLWIVGLNRQRAAISQEIIQEKALSLF
;
A
#
# COMPACT_ATOMS: atom_id res chain seq x y z
N MET A 1 -26.44 12.40 -32.17
CA MET A 1 -25.61 12.87 -31.03
C MET A 1 -25.24 11.65 -30.19
N ALA A 2 -23.97 11.24 -30.19
CA ALA A 2 -23.51 10.17 -29.30
C ALA A 2 -23.34 10.75 -27.87
N PRO A 3 -23.78 10.04 -26.81
CA PRO A 3 -23.63 10.54 -25.45
C PRO A 3 -22.16 10.55 -25.06
N LYS A 4 -21.68 11.73 -24.65
CA LYS A 4 -20.33 11.93 -24.12
C LYS A 4 -20.13 11.07 -22.87
N LYS A 5 -19.10 10.21 -22.88
CA LYS A 5 -18.64 9.51 -21.68
C LYS A 5 -18.20 10.55 -20.65
N ILE A 6 -18.93 10.67 -19.55
CA ILE A 6 -18.54 11.45 -18.38
C ILE A 6 -17.45 10.66 -17.67
N HIS A 7 -16.19 10.92 -18.02
CA HIS A 7 -15.05 10.58 -17.18
C HIS A 7 -14.63 11.85 -16.43
N SER A 8 -14.93 11.91 -15.14
CA SER A 8 -13.93 12.17 -14.08
C SER A 8 -14.65 12.55 -12.78
N GLU A 9 -15.21 11.56 -12.10
CA GLU A 9 -15.16 11.64 -10.65
C GLU A 9 -13.69 11.43 -10.30
N SER A 10 -13.05 12.45 -9.72
CA SER A 10 -11.66 12.38 -9.25
C SER A 10 -11.43 11.02 -8.59
N ALA A 11 -10.49 10.23 -9.12
CA ALA A 11 -10.26 8.87 -8.68
C ALA A 11 -9.99 8.85 -7.17
N ARG A 12 -11.05 8.62 -6.37
CA ARG A 12 -10.94 8.45 -4.93
C ARG A 12 -10.04 7.25 -4.75
N ARG A 13 -8.86 7.49 -4.15
CA ARG A 13 -7.93 6.42 -3.84
C ARG A 13 -8.59 5.56 -2.76
N TYR A 14 -9.17 4.42 -3.18
CA TYR A 14 -9.61 3.42 -2.23
C TYR A 14 -8.37 2.78 -1.61
N ALA A 15 -8.22 2.94 -0.29
CA ALA A 15 -7.15 2.28 0.44
C ALA A 15 -7.49 0.78 0.53
N ILE A 16 -6.89 -0.02 -0.35
CA ILE A 16 -7.08 -1.47 -0.37
C ILE A 16 -6.15 -2.07 0.68
N THR A 17 -6.73 -2.65 1.73
CA THR A 17 -5.97 -3.35 2.77
C THR A 17 -5.40 -4.65 2.24
N LEU A 18 -4.49 -5.26 3.00
CA LEU A 18 -3.93 -6.57 2.65
C LEU A 18 -5.00 -7.67 2.72
N GLU A 19 -5.91 -7.57 3.68
CA GLU A 19 -7.04 -8.48 3.86
C GLU A 19 -7.99 -8.46 2.67
N ASP A 20 -8.31 -7.27 2.13
CA ASP A 20 -9.16 -7.14 0.95
C ASP A 20 -8.55 -7.85 -0.27
N LYS A 21 -7.23 -7.68 -0.48
CA LYS A 21 -6.50 -8.36 -1.56
C LYS A 21 -6.55 -9.88 -1.41
N LEU A 22 -6.43 -10.37 -0.18
CA LEU A 22 -6.53 -11.80 0.12
C LEU A 22 -7.92 -12.36 -0.19
N VAL A 23 -8.98 -11.64 0.19
CA VAL A 23 -10.35 -12.06 -0.10
C VAL A 23 -10.57 -12.11 -1.61
N MET A 24 -10.07 -11.13 -2.36
CA MET A 24 -10.13 -11.15 -3.83
C MET A 24 -9.42 -12.35 -4.45
N ILE A 25 -8.20 -12.67 -3.99
CA ILE A 25 -7.44 -13.83 -4.47
C ILE A 25 -8.21 -15.13 -4.17
N LYS A 26 -8.70 -15.31 -2.95
CA LYS A 26 -9.46 -16.51 -2.54
C LYS A 26 -10.75 -16.69 -3.35
N ARG A 27 -11.44 -15.60 -3.70
CA ARG A 27 -12.63 -15.65 -4.56
C ARG A 27 -12.27 -16.07 -5.98
N HIS A 28 -11.20 -15.50 -6.54
CA HIS A 28 -10.71 -15.87 -7.86
C HIS A 28 -10.25 -17.33 -7.94
N GLU A 29 -9.63 -17.87 -6.87
CA GLU A 29 -9.23 -19.28 -6.79
C GLU A 29 -10.43 -20.25 -6.70
N LYS A 30 -11.62 -19.76 -6.37
CA LYS A 30 -12.90 -20.51 -6.43
C LYS A 30 -13.61 -20.36 -7.78
N ASP A 31 -12.88 -20.00 -8.83
CA ASP A 31 -13.38 -19.76 -10.19
C ASP A 31 -14.41 -18.61 -10.29
N GLU A 32 -14.46 -17.70 -9.30
CA GLU A 32 -15.29 -16.50 -9.41
C GLU A 32 -14.70 -15.52 -10.43
N LYS A 33 -15.52 -15.09 -11.39
CA LYS A 33 -15.07 -14.19 -12.47
C LYS A 33 -14.61 -12.84 -11.91
N VAL A 34 -13.52 -12.31 -12.47
CA VAL A 34 -12.96 -10.98 -12.16
C VAL A 34 -14.01 -9.87 -12.17
N VAL A 35 -14.99 -9.94 -13.09
CA VAL A 35 -16.08 -8.97 -13.20
C VAL A 35 -16.96 -8.96 -11.95
N ALA A 36 -17.33 -10.13 -11.42
CA ALA A 36 -18.18 -10.26 -10.24
C ALA A 36 -17.45 -9.79 -8.97
N ILE A 37 -16.15 -10.13 -8.86
CA ILE A 37 -15.29 -9.65 -7.78
C ILE A 37 -15.17 -8.12 -7.84
N ALA A 38 -14.88 -7.55 -9.02
CA ALA A 38 -14.75 -6.11 -9.20
C ALA A 38 -16.04 -5.36 -8.82
N GLN A 39 -17.19 -5.87 -9.22
CA GLN A 39 -18.50 -5.32 -8.85
C GLN A 39 -18.75 -5.37 -7.34
N SER A 40 -18.46 -6.51 -6.70
CA SER A 40 -18.64 -6.69 -5.25
C SER A 40 -17.83 -5.71 -4.41
N PHE A 41 -16.65 -5.33 -4.90
CA PHE A 41 -15.74 -4.43 -4.23
C PHE A 41 -15.82 -2.98 -4.75
N GLY A 42 -16.67 -2.69 -5.73
CA GLY A 42 -16.78 -1.36 -6.35
C GLY A 42 -15.49 -0.90 -7.06
N MET A 43 -14.68 -1.83 -7.57
CA MET A 43 -13.38 -1.55 -8.16
C MET A 43 -13.37 -1.78 -9.68
N SER A 44 -12.32 -1.29 -10.33
CA SER A 44 -12.10 -1.60 -11.74
C SER A 44 -11.62 -3.04 -11.93
N GLN A 45 -12.01 -3.67 -13.04
CA GLN A 45 -11.58 -5.03 -13.38
C GLN A 45 -10.04 -5.11 -13.53
N THR A 46 -9.40 -4.03 -13.99
CA THR A 46 -7.94 -3.96 -14.11
C THR A 46 -7.25 -3.99 -12.75
N THR A 47 -7.82 -3.34 -11.73
CA THR A 47 -7.33 -3.43 -10.34
C THR A 47 -7.36 -4.87 -9.82
N VAL A 48 -8.49 -5.56 -9.97
CA VAL A 48 -8.65 -6.96 -9.52
C VAL A 48 -7.72 -7.89 -10.28
N SER A 49 -7.61 -7.74 -11.61
CA SER A 49 -6.70 -8.52 -12.43
C SER A 49 -5.23 -8.34 -12.02
N THR A 50 -4.83 -7.10 -11.71
CA THR A 50 -3.48 -6.81 -11.20
C THR A 50 -3.23 -7.53 -9.87
N ILE A 51 -4.20 -7.50 -8.95
CA ILE A 51 -4.09 -8.15 -7.63
C ILE A 51 -3.93 -9.67 -7.78
N VAL A 52 -4.75 -10.30 -8.62
CA VAL A 52 -4.66 -11.74 -8.91
C VAL A 52 -3.32 -12.09 -9.56
N HIS A 53 -2.83 -11.26 -10.49
CA HIS A 53 -1.54 -11.49 -11.14
C HIS A 53 -0.36 -11.44 -10.16
N ILE A 54 -0.40 -10.56 -9.15
CA ILE A 54 0.67 -10.45 -8.15
C ILE A 54 0.44 -11.32 -6.90
N LYS A 55 -0.46 -12.31 -6.96
CA LYS A 55 -0.87 -13.13 -5.80
C LYS A 55 0.31 -13.75 -5.04
N ASP A 56 1.32 -14.25 -5.73
CA ASP A 56 2.45 -14.95 -5.10
C ASP A 56 3.29 -13.99 -4.25
N LYS A 57 3.41 -12.74 -4.70
CA LYS A 57 4.12 -11.68 -3.96
C LYS A 57 3.33 -11.26 -2.73
N ILE A 58 2.00 -11.17 -2.84
CA ILE A 58 1.11 -10.86 -1.72
C ILE A 58 1.21 -11.98 -0.66
N SER A 59 1.11 -13.24 -1.08
CA SER A 59 1.24 -14.41 -0.21
C SER A 59 2.62 -14.54 0.44
N ALA A 60 3.69 -14.25 -0.29
CA ALA A 60 5.04 -14.23 0.28
C ALA A 60 5.17 -13.15 1.36
N HIS A 61 4.66 -11.94 1.09
CA HIS A 61 4.74 -10.83 2.05
C HIS A 61 4.03 -11.15 3.37
N ILE A 62 2.87 -11.79 3.31
CA ILE A 62 2.11 -12.22 4.50
C ILE A 62 2.92 -13.19 5.37
N LYS A 63 3.71 -14.09 4.76
CA LYS A 63 4.56 -15.02 5.52
C LYS A 63 5.66 -14.30 6.30
N PHE A 64 6.08 -13.13 5.85
CA PHE A 64 7.09 -12.30 6.52
C PHE A 64 6.48 -11.24 7.43
N GLU A 65 5.16 -11.04 7.41
CA GLU A 65 4.51 -9.98 8.17
C GLU A 65 4.23 -10.41 9.62
N VAL A 66 4.66 -9.58 10.57
CA VAL A 66 4.50 -9.83 12.01
C VAL A 66 3.03 -9.65 12.42
N PRO A 67 2.44 -10.56 13.21
CA PRO A 67 1.07 -10.41 13.70
C PRO A 67 0.90 -9.10 14.50
N GLY A 68 0.04 -8.20 14.02
CA GLY A 68 -0.28 -6.92 14.67
C GLY A 68 0.03 -5.67 13.86
N MET A 69 0.79 -5.77 12.76
CA MET A 69 1.03 -4.65 11.85
C MET A 69 -0.16 -4.47 10.89
N LYS A 70 -0.95 -3.40 11.04
CA LYS A 70 -2.04 -3.09 10.10
C LYS A 70 -1.46 -2.44 8.83
N ASN A 71 -1.07 -3.24 7.84
CA ASN A 71 -0.55 -2.75 6.55
C ASN A 71 -1.65 -2.07 5.72
N THR A 72 -1.87 -0.78 5.99
CA THR A 72 -3.00 -0.03 5.42
C THR A 72 -2.81 0.35 3.96
N VAL A 73 -1.59 0.49 3.44
CA VAL A 73 -1.34 0.77 2.01
C VAL A 73 0.07 0.32 1.60
N ILE A 74 0.17 -0.81 0.90
CA ILE A 74 1.44 -1.32 0.35
C ILE A 74 1.67 -0.73 -1.05
N ASN A 75 2.51 0.30 -1.15
CA ASN A 75 2.99 0.84 -2.44
C ASN A 75 4.45 0.46 -2.65
N LYS A 76 4.76 -0.21 -3.77
CA LYS A 76 6.10 -0.68 -4.18
C LYS A 76 7.16 0.44 -4.18
N LYS A 77 6.76 1.70 -4.34
CA LYS A 77 7.65 2.87 -4.27
C LYS A 77 8.19 3.17 -2.86
N ARG A 78 7.52 2.71 -1.79
CA ARG A 78 7.97 2.94 -0.41
C ARG A 78 9.13 2.03 0.02
N GLY A 79 9.25 0.83 -0.55
CA GLY A 79 10.32 -0.11 -0.17
C GLY A 79 11.72 0.48 -0.38
N LYS A 80 11.98 1.06 -1.56
CA LYS A 80 13.26 1.71 -1.87
C LYS A 80 13.54 2.93 -0.98
N ILE A 81 12.53 3.77 -0.74
CA ILE A 81 12.66 4.93 0.16
C ILE A 81 12.93 4.46 1.59
N PHE A 82 12.30 3.38 2.05
CA PHE A 82 12.50 2.83 3.38
C PHE A 82 13.89 2.20 3.55
N GLU A 83 14.39 1.49 2.54
CA GLU A 83 15.77 0.96 2.51
C GLU A 83 16.81 2.08 2.57
N GLU A 84 16.64 3.16 1.81
CA GLU A 84 17.53 4.33 1.83
C GLU A 84 17.45 5.08 3.17
N THR A 85 16.25 5.22 3.77
CA THR A 85 16.01 5.98 5.01
C THR A 85 16.27 5.22 6.32
N GLY A 86 16.94 4.05 6.27
CA GLY A 86 17.30 3.27 7.46
C GLY A 86 18.09 4.06 8.50
N ASN A 87 19.06 4.88 8.06
CA ASN A 87 19.90 5.68 8.95
C ASN A 87 19.11 6.80 9.66
N LEU A 88 18.19 7.45 8.96
CA LEU A 88 17.32 8.48 9.54
C LEU A 88 16.35 7.86 10.56
N SER A 89 15.81 6.67 10.25
CA SER A 89 14.90 5.95 11.15
C SER A 89 15.59 5.55 12.46
N LEU A 90 16.82 5.03 12.39
CA LEU A 90 17.62 4.69 13.58
C LEU A 90 17.92 5.93 14.44
N TRP A 91 18.22 7.05 13.80
CA TRP A 91 18.48 8.32 14.49
C TRP A 91 17.24 8.86 15.23
N ILE A 92 16.06 8.81 14.59
CA ILE A 92 14.78 9.20 15.22
C ILE A 92 14.49 8.33 16.45
N VAL A 93 14.75 7.01 16.39
CA VAL A 93 14.59 6.10 17.53
C VAL A 93 15.53 6.49 18.69
N GLY A 94 16.76 6.88 18.40
CA GLY A 94 17.72 7.39 19.39
C GLY A 94 17.23 8.66 20.09
N LEU A 95 16.66 9.60 19.34
CA LEU A 95 16.12 10.86 19.87
C LEU A 95 14.85 10.67 20.71
N ASN A 96 13.96 9.76 20.31
CA ASN A 96 12.77 9.42 21.10
C ASN A 96 13.14 8.85 22.48
N ARG A 97 14.22 8.07 22.56
CA ARG A 97 14.75 7.55 23.83
C ARG A 97 15.24 8.68 24.75
N GLN A 98 15.67 9.81 24.18
CA GLN A 98 16.12 11.01 24.89
C GLN A 98 14.97 11.98 25.23
N ARG A 99 13.71 11.65 24.91
CA ARG A 99 12.51 12.50 25.09
C ARG A 99 12.65 13.91 24.48
N ALA A 100 13.45 14.04 23.43
CA ALA A 100 13.58 15.31 22.71
C ALA A 100 12.29 15.59 21.94
N ALA A 101 11.84 16.85 21.91
CA ALA A 101 10.75 17.28 21.05
C ALA A 101 11.26 17.34 19.61
N ILE A 102 10.94 16.31 18.81
CA ILE A 102 11.35 16.24 17.42
C ILE A 102 10.31 16.98 16.56
N SER A 103 10.71 18.11 15.94
CA SER A 103 9.90 18.79 14.93
C SER A 103 10.17 18.21 13.53
N GLN A 104 9.23 18.40 12.60
CA GLN A 104 9.42 17.97 11.21
C GLN A 104 10.61 18.67 10.54
N GLU A 105 10.90 19.91 10.91
CA GLU A 105 12.03 20.70 10.38
C GLU A 105 13.37 20.04 10.71
N ILE A 106 13.55 19.57 11.95
CA ILE A 106 14.77 18.87 12.40
C ILE A 106 14.95 17.55 11.64
N ILE A 107 13.85 16.83 11.36
CA ILE A 107 13.90 15.59 10.59
C ILE A 107 14.28 15.88 9.13
N GLN A 108 13.75 16.95 8.54
CA GLN A 108 14.04 17.34 7.16
C GLN A 108 15.48 17.81 7.00
N GLU A 109 15.98 18.66 7.91
CA GLU A 109 17.37 19.09 7.93
C GLU A 109 18.32 17.88 8.04
N LYS A 110 17.99 16.93 8.93
CA LYS A 110 18.78 15.71 9.06
C LYS A 110 18.72 14.84 7.81
N ALA A 111 17.57 14.76 7.14
CA ALA A 111 17.42 14.04 5.88
C ALA A 111 18.29 14.64 4.77
N LEU A 112 18.29 15.98 4.63
CA LEU A 112 19.14 16.70 3.66
C LEU A 112 20.64 16.57 3.94
N SER A 113 21.01 16.31 5.19
CA SER A 113 22.40 15.99 5.55
C SER A 113 22.79 14.54 5.23
N LEU A 114 21.83 13.63 5.08
CA LEU A 114 22.07 12.20 4.88
C LEU A 114 21.95 11.77 3.41
N PHE A 115 21.24 12.54 2.57
CA PHE A 115 20.97 12.28 1.15
C PHE A 115 21.25 13.51 0.31
#